data_AF-A0A0N8WGW9-F1
#
_entry.id   AF-A0A0N8WGW9-F1
#
_cell.length_a   1.000
_cell.length_b   1.000
_cell.length_c   1.000
_cell.angle_alpha   90.00
_cell.angle_beta   90.00
_cell.angle_gamma   90.00
#
_symmetry.space_group_name_H-M   'P 1'
#
loop_
_entity.id
_entity.type
_entity.pdbx_description
1 polymer ?
#
loop_
_entity_poly.entity_id
_entity_poly.type
_entity_poly.pdbx_seq_one_letter_code
_entity_poly.pdbx_strand_id
1 'polypeptide(L)'
;MNEILSWNINKEKLIDYKSEGWTEDYFVSSPNNEYGIIVYNIEEWRMGAYAGLIGIYSNSDNPKLELNSSRTWIYFQNDKTFDFLEKSECIVCRKPAHNPNNPKGGFPFVIINLKNRKFAFFDFDPTSIYYGLEETEKNKAKLIEIHPRDLEYLNREKRTDEIVDLDKLKWLDLIDFDRALEKYYE
;
A
#
# COMPACT_ATOMS: atom_id res chain seq x y z
N MET A 1 -17.07 15.93 2.60
CA MET A 1 -17.74 16.13 1.29
C MET A 1 -18.19 14.74 0.91
N ASN A 2 -19.51 14.44 0.80
CA ASN A 2 -19.97 13.04 0.61
C ASN A 2 -19.15 12.36 -0.49
N GLU A 3 -18.28 11.42 -0.10
CA GLU A 3 -17.51 10.61 -1.04
C GLU A 3 -18.49 9.92 -1.98
N ILE A 4 -18.41 10.24 -3.27
CA ILE A 4 -19.07 9.41 -4.27
C ILE A 4 -18.15 8.22 -4.49
N LEU A 5 -18.36 7.16 -3.70
CA LEU A 5 -17.80 5.86 -4.02
C LEU A 5 -18.23 5.53 -5.45
N SER A 6 -17.26 5.35 -6.35
CA SER A 6 -17.58 4.97 -7.73
C SER A 6 -18.14 3.55 -7.83
N TRP A 7 -17.91 2.74 -6.79
CA TRP A 7 -18.37 1.36 -6.67
C TRP A 7 -19.38 1.23 -5.52
N ASN A 8 -20.37 0.36 -5.66
CA ASN A 8 -21.35 0.07 -4.61
C ASN A 8 -20.76 -0.87 -3.54
N ILE A 9 -19.82 -0.35 -2.73
CA ILE A 9 -19.10 -1.11 -1.71
C ILE A 9 -19.94 -1.26 -0.45
N ASN A 10 -20.11 -2.51 -0.01
CA ASN A 10 -20.70 -2.80 1.30
C ASN A 10 -19.62 -2.69 2.40
N LYS A 11 -19.54 -1.52 3.04
CA LYS A 11 -18.61 -1.24 4.15
C LYS A 11 -18.87 -2.08 5.41
N GLU A 12 -20.07 -2.65 5.60
CA GLU A 12 -20.39 -3.52 6.75
C GLU A 12 -19.60 -4.83 6.73
N LYS A 13 -19.05 -5.22 5.57
CA LYS A 13 -18.17 -6.39 5.43
C LYS A 13 -16.72 -6.10 5.81
N LEU A 14 -16.36 -4.83 6.03
CA LEU A 14 -15.03 -4.44 6.48
C LEU A 14 -14.89 -4.74 7.97
N ILE A 15 -13.76 -5.32 8.35
CA ILE A 15 -13.51 -5.72 9.73
C ILE A 15 -13.03 -4.47 10.44
N ASP A 16 -13.54 -4.25 11.65
CA ASP A 16 -13.22 -3.10 12.50
C ASP A 16 -13.51 -1.74 11.87
N TYR A 17 -14.37 -1.68 10.84
CA TYR A 17 -14.78 -0.40 10.23
C TYR A 17 -15.46 0.52 11.24
N LYS A 18 -14.99 1.75 11.32
CA LYS A 18 -15.55 2.81 12.17
C LYS A 18 -15.71 4.08 11.37
N SER A 19 -16.91 4.64 11.37
CA SER A 19 -17.24 5.88 10.66
C SER A 19 -16.83 7.16 11.41
N GLU A 20 -16.11 7.05 12.53
CA GLU A 20 -15.92 8.14 13.49
C GLU A 20 -14.54 8.84 13.39
N GLY A 21 -13.86 8.72 12.25
CA GLY A 21 -12.56 9.36 12.00
C GLY A 21 -12.66 10.86 11.69
N TRP A 22 -11.54 11.57 11.87
CA TRP A 22 -11.40 12.98 11.48
C TRP A 22 -11.20 13.13 9.96
N THR A 23 -10.75 12.05 9.30
CA THR A 23 -10.58 11.96 7.85
C THR A 23 -11.65 11.03 7.31
N GLU A 24 -12.29 11.43 6.21
CA GLU A 24 -13.24 10.57 5.48
C GLU A 24 -12.51 9.33 4.96
N ASP A 25 -13.27 8.28 4.60
CA ASP A 25 -12.67 7.17 3.86
C ASP A 25 -12.06 7.69 2.55
N TYR A 26 -11.16 6.91 1.93
CA TYR A 26 -10.59 7.24 0.64
C TYR A 26 -10.78 6.08 -0.32
N PHE A 27 -11.40 6.34 -1.46
CA PHE A 27 -11.55 5.36 -2.52
C PHE A 27 -10.66 5.63 -3.74
N VAL A 28 -10.03 4.58 -4.26
CA VAL A 28 -9.32 4.59 -5.55
C VAL A 28 -9.56 3.29 -6.31
N SER A 29 -9.70 3.36 -7.62
CA SER A 29 -9.74 2.18 -8.50
C SER A 29 -8.39 1.97 -9.20
N SER A 30 -8.06 0.71 -9.50
CA SER A 30 -6.96 0.40 -10.41
C SER A 30 -7.22 1.02 -11.79
N PRO A 31 -6.19 1.33 -12.60
CA PRO A 31 -6.39 2.02 -13.87
C PRO A 31 -7.26 1.24 -14.86
N ASN A 32 -7.20 -0.10 -14.81
CA ASN A 32 -8.05 -1.00 -15.57
C ASN A 32 -9.45 -1.24 -14.93
N ASN A 33 -9.75 -0.60 -13.80
CA ASN A 33 -11.00 -0.74 -13.01
C ASN A 33 -11.32 -2.19 -12.59
N GLU A 34 -10.31 -3.06 -12.50
CA GLU A 34 -10.44 -4.44 -12.02
C GLU A 34 -10.56 -4.49 -10.49
N TYR A 35 -9.89 -3.57 -9.80
CA TYR A 35 -9.84 -3.50 -8.34
C TYR A 35 -10.29 -2.13 -7.84
N GLY A 36 -11.07 -2.12 -6.75
CA GLY A 36 -11.44 -0.94 -6.00
C GLY A 36 -10.87 -1.04 -4.59
N ILE A 37 -10.13 -0.02 -4.16
CA ILE A 37 -9.47 0.01 -2.86
C ILE A 37 -10.14 1.10 -2.03
N ILE A 38 -10.63 0.73 -0.86
CA ILE A 38 -11.07 1.67 0.18
C ILE A 38 -10.01 1.70 1.27
N VAL A 39 -9.52 2.89 1.60
CA VAL A 39 -8.76 3.16 2.82
C VAL A 39 -9.75 3.70 3.84
N TYR A 40 -9.81 3.08 5.01
CA TYR A 40 -10.76 3.43 6.06
C TYR A 40 -10.07 3.50 7.42
N ASN A 41 -10.80 4.01 8.42
CA ASN A 41 -10.25 4.32 9.75
C ASN A 41 -8.99 5.20 9.64
N ILE A 42 -9.01 6.21 8.77
CA ILE A 42 -7.82 7.02 8.51
C ILE A 42 -7.55 7.95 9.70
N GLU A 43 -6.37 7.80 10.30
CA GLU A 43 -5.95 8.55 11.47
C GLU A 43 -4.58 9.20 11.25
N GLU A 44 -4.41 10.43 11.75
CA GLU A 44 -3.11 11.07 11.82
C GLU A 44 -2.32 10.44 12.97
N TRP A 45 -1.19 9.81 12.65
CA TRP A 45 -0.33 9.24 13.69
C TRP A 45 0.58 10.29 14.31
N ARG A 46 1.25 11.11 13.48
CA ARG A 46 2.12 12.24 13.91
C ARG A 46 2.31 13.27 12.81
N MET A 47 2.04 14.55 13.10
CA MET A 47 2.47 15.71 12.29
C MET A 47 2.27 15.51 10.78
N GLY A 48 1.05 15.17 10.37
CA GLY A 48 0.68 14.94 8.97
C GLY A 48 1.08 13.57 8.39
N ALA A 49 1.61 12.65 9.19
CA ALA A 49 1.78 11.26 8.80
C ALA A 49 0.50 10.48 9.10
N TYR A 50 -0.27 10.19 8.05
CA TYR A 50 -1.53 9.45 8.16
C TYR A 50 -1.33 7.96 7.94
N ALA A 51 -2.18 7.17 8.57
CA ALA A 51 -2.27 5.73 8.35
C ALA A 51 -3.74 5.32 8.23
N GLY A 52 -3.98 4.21 7.54
CA GLY A 52 -5.33 3.64 7.43
C GLY A 52 -5.29 2.12 7.25
N LEU A 53 -6.45 1.51 7.42
CA LEU A 53 -6.71 0.13 7.02
C LEU A 53 -7.18 0.09 5.57
N ILE A 54 -7.02 -1.05 4.90
CA ILE A 54 -7.43 -1.21 3.50
C ILE A 54 -8.42 -2.35 3.33
N GLY A 55 -9.43 -2.11 2.49
CA GLY A 55 -10.25 -3.14 1.88
C GLY A 55 -10.02 -3.10 0.37
N ILE A 56 -9.69 -4.24 -0.24
CA ILE A 56 -9.59 -4.35 -1.70
C ILE A 56 -10.72 -5.23 -2.21
N TYR A 57 -11.46 -4.69 -3.17
CA TYR A 57 -12.59 -5.31 -3.82
C TYR A 57 -12.25 -5.60 -5.28
N SER A 58 -12.79 -6.68 -5.83
CA SER A 58 -12.83 -6.95 -7.26
C SER A 58 -14.24 -6.73 -7.81
N ASN A 59 -14.35 -6.57 -9.13
CA ASN A 59 -15.62 -6.45 -9.87
C ASN A 59 -16.44 -5.19 -9.51
N SER A 60 -16.35 -4.14 -10.33
CA SER A 60 -17.06 -2.88 -10.12
C SER A 60 -18.58 -3.00 -10.08
N ASP A 61 -19.15 -3.94 -10.85
CA ASP A 61 -20.61 -4.10 -10.98
C ASP A 61 -21.21 -4.85 -9.78
N ASN A 62 -20.42 -5.75 -9.18
CA ASN A 62 -20.79 -6.49 -7.98
C ASN A 62 -19.56 -6.67 -7.06
N PRO A 63 -19.20 -5.63 -6.28
CA PRO A 63 -17.97 -5.61 -5.49
C PRO A 63 -17.83 -6.80 -4.55
N LYS A 64 -16.77 -7.58 -4.77
CA LYS A 64 -16.40 -8.73 -3.93
C LYS A 64 -15.13 -8.40 -3.16
N LEU A 65 -15.19 -8.51 -1.83
CA LEU A 65 -14.04 -8.30 -0.96
C LEU A 65 -12.98 -9.40 -1.19
N GLU A 66 -11.80 -9.01 -1.66
CA GLU A 66 -10.66 -9.91 -1.90
C GLU A 66 -9.61 -9.82 -0.79
N LEU A 67 -9.45 -8.62 -0.21
CA LEU A 67 -8.56 -8.37 0.91
C LEU A 67 -9.21 -7.42 1.89
N ASN A 68 -9.02 -7.69 3.17
CA ASN A 68 -9.44 -6.84 4.27
C ASN A 68 -8.32 -6.82 5.29
N SER A 69 -7.84 -5.63 5.61
CA SER A 69 -6.88 -5.43 6.66
C SER A 69 -7.60 -5.04 7.94
N SER A 70 -7.61 -5.93 8.92
CA SER A 70 -8.11 -5.63 10.27
C SER A 70 -7.01 -5.09 11.17
N ARG A 71 -5.76 -5.53 10.94
CA ARG A 71 -4.61 -5.22 11.82
C ARG A 71 -3.43 -4.58 11.10
N THR A 72 -3.39 -4.68 9.77
CA THR A 72 -2.27 -4.17 8.97
C THR A 72 -2.55 -2.75 8.51
N TRP A 73 -2.11 -1.79 9.33
CA TRP A 73 -2.08 -0.39 8.93
C TRP A 73 -1.06 -0.15 7.82
N ILE A 74 -1.47 0.65 6.84
CA ILE A 74 -0.62 1.18 5.76
C ILE A 74 -0.41 2.67 5.97
N TYR A 75 0.64 3.21 5.38
CA TYR A 75 0.83 4.65 5.27
C TYR A 75 -0.16 5.23 4.25
N PHE A 76 -0.83 6.32 4.61
CA PHE A 76 -1.80 6.98 3.77
C PHE A 76 -1.29 8.36 3.34
N GLN A 77 -1.35 8.63 2.04
CA GLN A 77 -0.97 9.91 1.43
C GLN A 77 -1.81 10.20 0.19
N ASN A 78 -3.14 10.11 0.31
CA ASN A 78 -4.10 10.38 -0.76
C ASN A 78 -3.75 9.63 -2.07
N ASP A 79 -3.62 10.36 -3.18
CA ASP A 79 -3.31 9.89 -4.53
C ASP A 79 -1.93 9.22 -4.67
N LYS A 80 -1.04 9.39 -3.68
CA LYS A 80 0.30 8.77 -3.65
C LYS A 80 0.36 7.51 -2.79
N THR A 81 -0.78 7.05 -2.26
CA THR A 81 -0.86 5.89 -1.36
C THR A 81 -0.54 4.59 -2.09
N PHE A 82 -1.01 4.46 -3.33
CA PHE A 82 -0.92 3.23 -4.11
C PHE A 82 -0.20 3.44 -5.44
N ASP A 83 0.69 2.52 -5.79
CA ASP A 83 1.18 2.36 -7.16
C ASP A 83 0.59 1.08 -7.76
N PHE A 84 0.29 1.10 -9.05
CA PHE A 84 -0.28 -0.06 -9.77
C PHE A 84 0.73 -0.57 -10.80
N LEU A 85 1.15 -1.83 -10.65
CA LEU A 85 2.03 -2.52 -11.59
C LEU A 85 1.17 -3.44 -12.47
N GLU A 86 0.56 -2.87 -13.50
CA GLU A 86 -0.50 -3.50 -14.28
C GLU A 86 -0.08 -4.79 -14.99
N LYS A 87 1.12 -4.85 -15.59
CA LYS A 87 1.63 -6.03 -16.30
C LYS A 87 1.93 -7.19 -15.35
N SER A 88 2.28 -6.88 -14.10
CA SER A 88 2.56 -7.83 -13.02
C SER A 88 1.34 -8.12 -12.15
N GLU A 89 0.21 -7.45 -12.41
CA GLU A 89 -1.04 -7.59 -11.64
C GLU A 89 -0.80 -7.35 -10.13
N CYS A 90 0.00 -6.33 -9.79
CA CYS A 90 0.36 -6.01 -8.42
C CYS A 90 -0.10 -4.61 -7.99
N ILE A 91 -0.53 -4.51 -6.74
CA ILE A 91 -0.84 -3.26 -6.05
C ILE A 91 0.27 -3.02 -5.03
N VAL A 92 0.85 -1.83 -5.03
CA VAL A 92 1.91 -1.44 -4.12
C VAL A 92 1.36 -0.43 -3.12
N CYS A 93 1.67 -0.58 -1.85
CA CYS A 93 1.51 0.45 -0.84
C CYS A 93 2.70 0.43 0.12
N ARG A 94 2.69 1.26 1.17
CA ARG A 94 3.79 1.33 2.13
C ARG A 94 3.29 0.97 3.53
N LYS A 95 4.13 0.29 4.31
CA LYS A 95 3.80 -0.09 5.68
C LYS A 95 4.84 0.46 6.66
N PRO A 96 4.45 1.33 7.60
CA PRO A 96 5.31 1.67 8.73
C PRO A 96 5.62 0.40 9.52
N ALA A 97 6.91 0.12 9.70
CA ALA A 97 7.43 -1.06 10.37
C ALA A 97 8.73 -0.71 11.13
N HIS A 98 8.73 0.39 11.88
CA HIS A 98 9.90 0.74 12.67
C HIS A 98 10.02 -0.21 13.88
N ASN A 99 11.18 -0.86 14.01
CA ASN A 99 11.52 -1.65 15.18
C ASN A 99 13.00 -1.40 15.55
N PRO A 100 13.29 -0.79 16.71
CA PRO A 100 14.65 -0.46 17.10
C PRO A 100 15.53 -1.71 17.32
N ASN A 101 14.94 -2.89 17.45
CA ASN A 101 15.64 -4.15 17.68
C ASN A 101 15.85 -4.97 16.39
N ASN A 102 15.48 -4.45 15.21
CA ASN A 102 15.62 -5.15 13.94
C ASN A 102 16.38 -4.29 12.91
N PRO A 103 17.32 -4.86 12.15
CA PRO A 103 18.12 -4.10 11.18
C PRO A 103 17.39 -3.69 9.89
N LYS A 104 16.17 -4.20 9.64
CA LYS A 104 15.37 -3.83 8.45
C LYS A 104 15.06 -2.33 8.44
N GLY A 105 14.96 -1.73 7.25
CA GLY A 105 14.80 -0.28 7.06
C GLY A 105 13.56 0.32 7.76
N GLY A 106 12.55 -0.50 7.98
CA GLY A 106 11.42 -0.19 8.85
C GLY A 106 10.32 0.66 8.22
N PHE A 107 10.33 0.81 6.90
CA PHE A 107 9.21 1.36 6.14
C PHE A 107 9.12 0.75 4.74
N PRO A 108 8.94 -0.59 4.64
CA PRO A 108 8.92 -1.30 3.37
C PRO A 108 7.76 -0.89 2.46
N PHE A 109 7.99 -1.11 1.16
CA PHE A 109 6.89 -1.27 0.21
C PHE A 109 6.27 -2.66 0.40
N VAL A 110 4.95 -2.71 0.41
CA VAL A 110 4.15 -3.93 0.41
C VAL A 110 3.59 -4.10 -0.99
N ILE A 111 3.88 -5.25 -1.60
CA ILE A 111 3.50 -5.56 -2.98
C ILE A 111 2.50 -6.72 -2.92
N ILE A 112 1.28 -6.47 -3.37
CA ILE A 112 0.14 -7.38 -3.23
C ILE A 112 -0.26 -7.89 -4.61
N ASN A 113 -0.31 -9.21 -4.79
CA ASN A 113 -0.84 -9.86 -5.98
C ASN A 113 -2.09 -10.66 -5.61
N LEU A 114 -3.27 -10.08 -5.88
CA LEU A 114 -4.55 -10.67 -5.49
C LEU A 114 -4.86 -11.96 -6.25
N LYS A 115 -4.51 -12.00 -7.54
CA LYS A 115 -4.73 -13.16 -8.42
C LYS A 115 -3.98 -14.41 -7.94
N ASN A 116 -2.71 -14.25 -7.56
CA ASN A 116 -1.89 -15.33 -7.02
C ASN A 116 -2.11 -15.53 -5.51
N ARG A 117 -2.91 -14.68 -4.86
CA ARG A 117 -3.14 -14.67 -3.41
C ARG A 117 -1.83 -14.59 -2.62
N LYS A 118 -0.92 -13.72 -3.04
CA LYS A 118 0.37 -13.51 -2.39
C LYS A 118 0.63 -12.04 -2.09
N PHE A 119 1.52 -11.77 -1.15
CA PHE A 119 2.13 -10.46 -0.96
C PHE A 119 3.62 -10.60 -0.66
N ALA A 120 4.39 -9.55 -0.89
CA ALA A 120 5.80 -9.51 -0.60
C ALA A 120 6.20 -8.13 -0.04
N PHE A 121 7.41 -8.06 0.50
CA PHE A 121 8.01 -6.82 0.94
C PHE A 121 9.25 -6.49 0.12
N PHE A 122 9.38 -5.21 -0.21
CA PHE A 122 10.65 -4.64 -0.63
C PHE A 122 11.13 -3.70 0.49
N ASP A 123 12.23 -4.10 1.15
CA ASP A 123 12.76 -3.39 2.32
C ASP A 123 13.20 -1.97 1.94
N PHE A 124 12.77 -1.02 2.75
CA PHE A 124 13.07 0.37 2.60
C PHE A 124 13.05 1.07 3.96
N ASP A 125 13.77 2.17 4.03
CA ASP A 125 13.81 3.03 5.22
C ASP A 125 12.68 4.09 5.21
N PRO A 126 12.56 4.95 6.23
CA PRO A 126 11.48 5.93 6.30
C PRO A 126 11.41 6.92 5.13
N THR A 127 12.42 7.00 4.28
CA THR A 127 12.38 7.85 3.07
C THR A 127 11.55 7.25 1.94
N SER A 128 11.02 6.03 2.08
CA SER A 128 10.07 5.45 1.12
C SER A 128 8.86 6.34 0.86
N ILE A 129 8.48 7.22 1.80
CA ILE A 129 7.41 8.20 1.65
C ILE A 129 7.64 9.20 0.50
N TYR A 130 8.88 9.33 0.02
CA TYR A 130 9.23 10.20 -1.09
C TYR A 130 9.41 9.44 -2.41
N TYR A 131 9.25 8.12 -2.41
CA TYR A 131 9.41 7.27 -3.58
C TYR A 131 8.12 6.49 -3.91
N GLY A 132 7.88 6.24 -5.19
CA GLY A 132 6.90 5.29 -5.70
C GLY A 132 7.57 4.23 -6.57
N LEU A 133 6.80 3.26 -7.05
CA LEU A 133 7.25 2.25 -8.01
C LEU A 133 6.57 2.48 -9.37
N GLU A 134 7.37 2.60 -10.42
CA GLU A 134 6.90 2.61 -11.81
C GLU A 134 7.25 1.28 -12.47
N GLU A 135 6.25 0.59 -13.03
CA GLU A 135 6.48 -0.66 -13.75
C GLU A 135 7.19 -0.42 -15.09
N THR A 136 8.33 -1.07 -15.29
CA THR A 136 9.09 -0.97 -16.54
C THR A 136 8.72 -2.10 -17.50
N GLU A 137 8.70 -3.32 -16.99
CA GLU A 137 8.26 -4.53 -17.68
C GLU A 137 7.61 -5.49 -16.68
N LYS A 138 7.04 -6.60 -17.18
CA LYS A 138 6.44 -7.61 -16.30
C LYS A 138 7.49 -8.09 -15.30
N ASN A 139 7.10 -8.10 -14.02
CA ASN A 139 7.91 -8.44 -12.85
C ASN A 139 9.09 -7.50 -12.56
N LYS A 140 9.19 -6.32 -13.19
CA LYS A 140 10.22 -5.33 -12.86
C LYS A 140 9.66 -3.93 -12.75
N ALA A 141 9.88 -3.31 -11.60
CA ALA A 141 9.62 -1.91 -11.37
C ALA A 141 10.91 -1.14 -11.14
N LYS A 142 10.87 0.18 -11.28
CA LYS A 142 11.93 1.09 -10.85
C LYS A 142 11.40 2.04 -9.78
N LEU A 143 12.28 2.48 -8.89
CA LEU A 143 11.96 3.54 -7.94
C LEU A 143 11.91 4.90 -8.63
N ILE A 144 10.82 5.62 -8.43
CA ILE A 144 10.61 6.99 -8.93
C ILE A 144 10.40 7.97 -7.78
N GLU A 145 10.78 9.22 -7.97
CA GLU A 145 10.58 10.29 -6.98
C GLU A 145 9.14 10.81 -7.06
N ILE A 146 8.37 10.70 -5.96
CA ILE A 146 7.01 11.27 -5.88
C ILE A 146 6.99 12.63 -5.16
N HIS A 147 8.08 12.98 -4.47
CA HIS A 147 8.30 14.28 -3.83
C HIS A 147 9.77 14.72 -4.03
N PRO A 148 10.15 15.09 -5.27
CA PRO A 148 11.56 15.34 -5.62
C PRO A 148 12.19 16.49 -4.83
N ARG A 149 11.41 17.54 -4.54
CA ARG A 149 11.88 18.69 -3.75
C ARG A 149 12.24 18.31 -2.32
N ASP A 150 11.44 17.47 -1.68
CA ASP A 150 11.70 17.04 -0.31
C ASP A 150 12.94 16.15 -0.23
N LEU A 151 13.16 15.31 -1.26
CA LEU A 151 14.35 14.48 -1.39
C LEU A 151 15.64 15.29 -1.54
N GLU A 152 15.62 16.43 -2.25
CA GLU A 152 16.79 17.30 -2.39
C GLU A 152 17.31 17.83 -1.06
N TYR A 153 16.42 18.00 -0.07
CA TYR A 153 16.79 18.42 1.28
C TYR A 153 17.32 17.28 2.15
N LEU A 154 17.12 16.03 1.74
CA LEU A 154 17.69 14.88 2.43
C LEU A 154 19.14 14.72 1.95
N ASN A 155 20.10 15.06 2.82
CA ASN A 155 21.52 14.89 2.55
C ASN A 155 21.93 13.39 2.59
N ARG A 156 21.41 12.59 1.65
CA ARG A 156 21.62 11.15 1.50
C ARG A 156 21.61 10.74 0.04
N GLU A 157 22.18 9.58 -0.25
CA GLU A 157 22.12 8.99 -1.58
C GLU A 157 20.67 8.69 -1.99
N LYS A 158 20.32 9.11 -3.21
CA LYS A 158 19.03 8.83 -3.82
C LYS A 158 19.02 7.40 -4.36
N ARG A 159 17.87 6.72 -4.23
CA ARG A 159 17.65 5.39 -4.78
C ARG A 159 16.82 5.41 -6.07
N THR A 160 16.66 6.60 -6.68
CA THR A 160 15.97 6.78 -7.96
C THR A 160 16.59 5.87 -9.02
N ASP A 161 15.74 5.28 -9.87
CA ASP A 161 16.11 4.31 -10.92
C ASP A 161 16.63 2.95 -10.43
N GLU A 162 16.69 2.69 -9.13
CA GLU A 162 16.94 1.34 -8.64
C GLU A 162 15.82 0.39 -9.10
N ILE A 163 16.24 -0.75 -9.65
CA ILE A 163 15.33 -1.77 -10.19
C ILE A 163 14.90 -2.74 -9.08
N VAL A 164 13.59 -2.84 -8.90
CA VAL A 164 12.95 -3.82 -8.04
C VAL A 164 12.51 -5.01 -8.91
N ASP A 165 13.22 -6.12 -8.75
CA ASP A 165 12.93 -7.39 -9.44
C ASP A 165 11.96 -8.21 -8.59
N LEU A 166 10.68 -8.26 -9.00
CA LEU A 166 9.60 -8.88 -8.25
C LEU A 166 9.77 -10.41 -8.13
N ASP A 167 10.48 -11.04 -9.07
CA ASP A 167 10.73 -12.48 -9.07
C ASP A 167 11.74 -12.89 -7.98
N LYS A 168 12.52 -11.94 -7.45
CA LYS A 168 13.49 -12.16 -6.36
C LYS A 168 12.89 -11.95 -4.98
N LEU A 169 11.66 -11.45 -4.89
CA LEU A 169 11.04 -11.18 -3.61
C LEU A 169 10.56 -12.47 -2.93
N LYS A 170 10.62 -12.49 -1.60
CA LYS A 170 10.02 -13.56 -0.80
C LYS A 170 8.50 -13.34 -0.73
N TRP A 171 7.76 -14.09 -1.54
CA TRP A 171 6.30 -14.06 -1.56
C TRP A 171 5.71 -14.89 -0.41
N LEU A 172 4.72 -14.29 0.26
CA LEU A 172 3.99 -14.81 1.42
C LEU A 172 2.52 -15.01 1.05
N ASP A 173 1.83 -15.92 1.74
CA ASP A 173 0.41 -16.18 1.51
C ASP A 173 -0.46 -15.02 1.98
N LEU A 174 -1.41 -14.56 1.16
CA LEU A 174 -2.30 -13.44 1.48
C LEU A 174 -3.17 -13.69 2.72
N ILE A 175 -3.35 -14.96 3.14
CA ILE A 175 -4.01 -15.28 4.41
C ILE A 175 -3.27 -14.73 5.64
N ASP A 176 -1.96 -14.52 5.52
CA ASP A 176 -1.12 -13.94 6.58
C ASP A 176 -1.07 -12.41 6.54
N PHE A 177 -1.85 -11.75 5.68
CA PHE A 177 -1.75 -10.30 5.49
C PHE A 177 -2.05 -9.48 6.76
N ASP A 178 -2.98 -9.93 7.61
CA ASP A 178 -3.21 -9.29 8.92
C ASP A 178 -2.04 -9.42 9.90
N ARG A 179 -1.11 -10.33 9.61
CA ARG A 179 0.15 -10.53 10.33
C ARG A 179 1.34 -10.01 9.53
N ALA A 180 1.12 -9.17 8.53
CA ALA A 180 2.17 -8.64 7.66
C ALA A 180 3.34 -8.01 8.45
N LEU A 181 3.08 -7.30 9.55
CA LEU A 181 4.16 -6.74 10.37
C LEU A 181 5.05 -7.83 10.99
N GLU A 182 4.46 -8.91 11.48
CA GLU A 182 5.20 -10.05 12.04
C GLU A 182 6.00 -10.74 10.94
N LYS A 183 5.35 -11.02 9.80
CA LYS A 183 5.98 -11.62 8.61
C LYS A 183 7.11 -10.79 8.05
N TYR A 184 7.04 -9.48 8.18
CA TYR A 184 8.09 -8.59 7.74
C TYR A 184 9.39 -8.79 8.51
N TYR A 185 9.36 -9.21 9.78
CA TYR A 185 10.59 -9.40 10.58
C TYR A 185 11.11 -10.83 10.61
N GLU A 186 10.33 -11.81 10.12
CA GLU A 186 10.80 -13.17 9.79
C GLU A 186 11.83 -13.17 8.65
#